data_AF-A0A9W9W0N3-F1
#
_entry.id   AF-A0A9W9W0N3-F1
#
_cell.length_a   1.000
_cell.length_b   1.000
_cell.length_c   1.000
_cell.angle_alpha   90.00
_cell.angle_beta   90.00
_cell.angle_gamma   90.00
#
_symmetry.space_group_name_H-M   'P 1'
#
loop_
_entity.id
_entity.type
_entity.pdbx_description
1 polymer ?
#
loop_
_entity_poly.entity_id
_entity_poly.type
_entity_poly.pdbx_seq_one_letter_code
_entity_poly.pdbx_strand_id
1 'polypeptide(L)'
;MIWEHIFLSTEATRGVPKDIILQSWNNGLDNINNSTAYGYNMIISSSDFLDLDCNFTTNLTESQEKYILGAEAPLWSKQVDGVTVSSLFWPHASALGELVWSSNRDAQGRKRTTQLTQRLLNFYEYLVANGVMATALVLKYCLQHPHAYDLDYNQTAIV
;
A
#
# COMPACT_ATOMS: atom_id res chain seq x y z
N MET A 1 -15.12 6.72 -10.58
CA MET A 1 -14.37 5.56 -10.10
C MET A 1 -15.36 4.45 -9.76
N ILE A 2 -15.09 3.20 -10.17
CA ILE A 2 -15.95 2.03 -9.92
C ILE A 2 -15.04 0.83 -9.60
N TRP A 3 -15.53 -0.13 -8.80
CA TRP A 3 -14.82 -1.38 -8.55
C TRP A 3 -14.62 -2.21 -9.82
N GLU A 4 -13.47 -2.91 -9.92
CA GLU A 4 -13.09 -3.72 -11.10
C GLU A 4 -14.09 -4.82 -11.47
N HIS A 5 -14.99 -5.22 -10.56
CA HIS A 5 -15.98 -6.28 -10.77
C HIS A 5 -16.90 -6.02 -11.96
N ILE A 6 -17.17 -4.75 -12.30
CA ILE A 6 -18.00 -4.40 -13.47
C ILE A 6 -17.39 -4.88 -14.80
N PHE A 7 -16.07 -5.08 -14.81
CA PHE A 7 -15.28 -5.47 -15.97
C PHE A 7 -14.73 -6.91 -15.86
N LEU A 8 -14.31 -7.34 -14.67
CA LEU A 8 -13.59 -8.60 -14.47
C LEU A 8 -14.42 -9.76 -13.88
N SER A 9 -15.65 -9.50 -13.41
CA SER A 9 -16.47 -10.56 -12.82
C SER A 9 -17.10 -11.49 -13.87
N THR A 10 -17.63 -12.63 -13.41
CA THR A 10 -18.41 -13.56 -14.25
C THR A 10 -19.68 -12.93 -14.83
N GLU A 11 -20.13 -11.81 -14.27
CA GLU A 11 -21.31 -11.04 -14.66
C GLU A 11 -20.92 -9.70 -15.30
N ALA A 12 -19.69 -9.61 -15.82
CA ALA A 12 -19.16 -8.36 -16.38
C ALA A 12 -20.04 -7.80 -17.50
N THR A 13 -20.21 -6.48 -17.47
CA THR A 13 -20.93 -5.76 -18.53
C THR A 13 -20.07 -5.62 -19.78
N ARG A 14 -20.68 -5.81 -20.96
CA ARG A 14 -20.00 -5.59 -22.23
C ARG A 14 -19.90 -4.09 -22.50
N GLY A 15 -18.71 -3.62 -22.88
CA GLY A 15 -18.52 -2.25 -23.35
C GLY A 15 -18.37 -1.21 -22.23
N VAL A 16 -17.70 -1.56 -21.14
CA VAL A 16 -17.34 -0.60 -20.09
C VAL A 16 -16.49 0.55 -20.71
N PRO A 17 -16.92 1.82 -20.58
CA PRO A 17 -16.19 2.98 -21.11
C PRO A 17 -14.79 3.13 -20.50
N LYS A 18 -13.81 3.63 -21.27
CA LYS A 18 -12.39 3.73 -20.85
C LYS A 18 -12.05 4.99 -20.04
N ASP A 19 -12.97 5.95 -19.99
CA ASP A 19 -12.87 7.18 -19.21
C ASP A 19 -13.15 6.96 -17.72
N ILE A 20 -13.68 5.79 -17.34
CA ILE A 20 -13.85 5.45 -15.93
C ILE A 20 -12.54 4.94 -15.32
N ILE A 21 -12.29 5.34 -14.08
CA ILE A 21 -11.22 4.79 -13.25
C ILE A 21 -11.75 3.51 -12.57
N LEU A 22 -11.02 2.41 -12.72
CA LEU A 22 -11.29 1.16 -12.03
C LEU A 22 -10.48 1.07 -10.73
N GLN A 23 -11.10 0.57 -9.66
CA GLN A 23 -10.41 0.28 -8.40
C GLN A 23 -10.22 -1.24 -8.28
N SER A 24 -8.96 -1.67 -8.22
CA SER A 24 -8.61 -3.09 -8.13
C SER A 24 -8.47 -3.52 -6.69
N TRP A 25 -9.07 -4.66 -6.31
CA TRP A 25 -8.95 -5.17 -4.95
C TRP A 25 -8.73 -6.68 -4.85
N ASN A 26 -8.85 -7.42 -5.95
CA ASN A 26 -8.74 -8.87 -5.98
C ASN A 26 -7.64 -9.33 -6.95
N ASN A 27 -7.12 -10.55 -6.74
CA ASN A 27 -6.09 -11.21 -7.57
C ASN A 27 -4.82 -10.37 -7.89
N GLY A 28 -4.51 -9.38 -7.04
CA GLY A 28 -3.30 -8.58 -7.11
C GLY A 28 -2.87 -8.14 -8.52
N LEU A 29 -1.64 -8.48 -8.89
CA LEU A 29 -1.00 -8.07 -10.16
C LEU A 29 -1.72 -8.62 -11.40
N ASP A 30 -2.44 -9.73 -11.30
CA ASP A 30 -3.10 -10.33 -12.47
C ASP A 30 -4.26 -9.45 -12.95
N ASN A 31 -5.10 -8.99 -12.03
CA ASN A 31 -6.21 -8.08 -12.36
C ASN A 31 -5.71 -6.70 -12.79
N ILE A 32 -4.62 -6.23 -12.17
CA ILE A 32 -3.97 -4.97 -12.55
C ILE A 32 -3.42 -5.06 -13.98
N ASN A 33 -2.66 -6.12 -14.29
CA ASN A 33 -2.09 -6.33 -15.62
C ASN A 33 -3.19 -6.47 -16.68
N ASN A 34 -4.22 -7.26 -16.39
CA ASN A 34 -5.37 -7.42 -17.28
C ASN A 34 -6.05 -6.07 -17.56
N SER A 35 -6.43 -5.32 -16.53
CA SER A 35 -7.15 -4.04 -16.70
C SER A 35 -6.31 -2.98 -17.40
N THR A 36 -5.02 -2.87 -17.07
CA THR A 36 -4.11 -1.93 -17.74
C THR A 36 -3.80 -2.34 -19.18
N ALA A 37 -3.75 -3.65 -19.51
CA ALA A 37 -3.65 -4.12 -20.89
C ALA A 37 -4.86 -3.70 -21.74
N TYR A 38 -6.04 -3.64 -21.13
CA TYR A 38 -7.25 -3.11 -21.76
C TYR A 38 -7.35 -1.57 -21.75
N GLY A 39 -6.35 -0.87 -21.21
CA GLY A 39 -6.25 0.59 -21.24
C GLY A 39 -7.15 1.32 -20.25
N TYR A 40 -7.48 0.71 -19.11
CA TYR A 40 -8.20 1.39 -18.02
C TYR A 40 -7.24 2.08 -17.07
N ASN A 41 -7.60 3.27 -16.63
CA ASN A 41 -6.95 3.92 -15.49
C ASN A 41 -7.32 3.21 -14.19
N MET A 42 -6.34 3.01 -13.31
CA MET A 42 -6.46 2.16 -12.13
C MET A 42 -6.08 2.89 -10.83
N ILE A 43 -6.86 2.63 -9.77
CA ILE A 43 -6.44 2.80 -8.38
C ILE A 43 -6.23 1.42 -7.77
N ILE A 44 -5.08 1.21 -7.14
CA ILE A 44 -4.73 -0.08 -6.56
C ILE A 44 -5.17 -0.11 -5.10
N SER A 45 -5.95 -1.12 -4.74
CA SER A 45 -6.59 -1.23 -3.42
C SER A 45 -6.68 -2.68 -2.95
N SER A 46 -5.81 -3.56 -3.45
CA SER A 46 -5.87 -4.97 -3.08
C SER A 46 -5.48 -5.20 -1.62
N SER A 47 -6.26 -6.09 -1.00
CA SER A 47 -6.10 -6.55 0.37
C SER A 47 -4.74 -7.18 0.64
N ASP A 48 -4.11 -7.72 -0.41
CA ASP A 48 -2.82 -8.40 -0.34
C ASP A 48 -1.65 -7.40 -0.24
N PHE A 49 -1.92 -6.11 -0.45
CA PHE A 49 -0.89 -5.06 -0.58
C PHE A 49 -0.83 -4.06 0.57
N LEU A 50 -1.52 -4.36 1.68
CA LEU A 50 -1.24 -3.68 2.95
C LEU A 50 0.13 -4.09 3.53
N ASP A 51 0.81 -5.07 2.91
CA ASP A 51 2.22 -5.37 3.16
C ASP A 51 3.13 -4.31 2.54
N LEU A 52 3.94 -3.68 3.40
CA LEU A 52 4.81 -2.52 3.10
C LEU A 52 5.93 -2.82 2.09
N ASP A 53 6.11 -4.08 1.71
CA ASP A 53 7.17 -4.58 0.83
C ASP A 53 6.75 -4.71 -0.64
N CYS A 54 5.50 -4.39 -0.97
CA CYS A 54 4.96 -4.65 -2.29
C CYS A 54 5.37 -3.60 -3.33
N ASN A 55 5.61 -4.06 -4.57
CA ASN A 55 5.79 -3.20 -5.74
C ASN A 55 4.65 -3.44 -6.73
N PHE A 56 3.76 -2.46 -6.80
CA PHE A 56 2.55 -2.44 -7.62
C PHE A 56 2.79 -2.57 -9.13
N THR A 57 3.99 -2.25 -9.59
CA THR A 57 4.32 -2.25 -11.02
C THR A 57 5.10 -3.48 -11.48
N THR A 58 5.28 -4.46 -10.59
CA THR A 58 5.99 -5.69 -10.92
C THR A 58 5.32 -6.38 -12.11
N ASN A 59 6.11 -6.70 -13.15
CA ASN A 59 5.66 -7.31 -14.41
C ASN A 59 4.70 -6.47 -15.26
N LEU A 60 4.57 -5.16 -15.02
CA LEU A 60 3.89 -4.25 -15.93
C LEU A 60 4.87 -3.70 -16.98
N THR A 61 4.36 -3.42 -18.18
CA THR A 61 5.12 -2.66 -19.18
C THR A 61 5.11 -1.15 -18.86
N GLU A 62 6.07 -0.38 -19.38
CA GLU A 62 6.10 1.08 -19.20
C GLU A 62 4.83 1.79 -19.68
N SER A 63 4.10 1.21 -20.65
CA SER A 63 2.81 1.75 -21.09
C SER A 63 1.68 1.41 -20.12
N GLN A 64 1.74 0.24 -19.48
CA GLN A 64 0.77 -0.18 -18.46
C GLN A 64 0.94 0.59 -17.15
N GLU A 65 2.17 0.88 -16.74
CA GLU A 65 2.46 1.67 -15.53
C GLU A 65 1.80 3.05 -15.56
N LYS A 66 1.68 3.67 -16.75
CA LYS A 66 1.04 4.99 -16.92
C LYS A 66 -0.44 5.00 -16.61
N TYR A 67 -1.10 3.84 -16.65
CA TYR A 67 -2.49 3.71 -16.26
C TYR A 67 -2.69 3.61 -14.75
N ILE A 68 -1.62 3.39 -13.98
CA ILE A 68 -1.70 3.38 -12.51
C ILE A 68 -1.67 4.82 -11.99
N LEU A 69 -2.79 5.26 -11.42
CA LEU A 69 -2.93 6.62 -10.90
C LEU A 69 -2.48 6.76 -9.44
N GLY A 70 -2.46 5.65 -8.70
CA GLY A 70 -2.10 5.61 -7.28
C GLY A 70 -2.67 4.39 -6.57
N ALA A 71 -2.68 4.45 -5.24
CA ALA A 71 -3.21 3.39 -4.40
C ALA A 71 -4.08 3.94 -3.26
N GLU A 72 -4.96 3.08 -2.75
CA GLU A 72 -5.88 3.36 -1.66
C GLU A 72 -5.83 2.20 -0.66
N ALA A 73 -5.73 2.51 0.65
CA ALA A 73 -5.87 1.53 1.72
C ALA A 73 -7.31 1.56 2.25
N PRO A 74 -8.21 0.65 1.82
CA PRO A 74 -9.58 0.66 2.27
C PRO A 74 -9.68 0.11 3.69
N LEU A 75 -10.41 0.82 4.57
CA LEU A 75 -10.79 0.33 5.90
C LEU A 75 -12.28 -0.03 5.92
N TRP A 76 -12.58 -1.30 5.62
CA TRP A 76 -13.96 -1.80 5.63
C TRP A 76 -14.57 -1.78 7.04
N SER A 77 -15.64 -1.02 7.22
CA SER A 77 -16.14 -0.68 8.56
C SER A 77 -17.06 -1.72 9.23
N LYS A 78 -16.90 -3.02 8.93
CA LYS A 78 -17.73 -4.08 9.54
C LYS A 78 -17.57 -4.14 11.07
N GLN A 79 -16.37 -3.84 11.56
CA GLN A 79 -16.00 -3.82 12.98
C GLN A 79 -15.24 -2.53 13.33
N VAL A 80 -15.55 -1.43 12.63
CA VAL A 80 -14.87 -0.15 12.81
C VAL A 80 -15.90 0.89 13.22
N ASP A 81 -15.56 1.66 14.25
CA ASP A 81 -16.36 2.73 14.81
C ASP A 81 -15.46 3.91 15.21
N GLY A 82 -16.05 4.94 15.84
CA GLY A 82 -15.32 6.13 16.28
C GLY A 82 -14.22 5.86 17.31
N VAL A 83 -14.23 4.69 17.98
CA VAL A 83 -13.21 4.32 18.96
C VAL A 83 -12.02 3.65 18.28
N THR A 84 -12.28 2.80 17.29
CA THR A 84 -11.27 1.93 16.68
C THR A 84 -10.67 2.45 15.38
N VAL A 85 -11.33 3.40 14.70
CA VAL A 85 -10.91 3.89 13.37
C VAL A 85 -9.46 4.38 13.33
N SER A 86 -9.01 5.12 14.35
CA SER A 86 -7.67 5.72 14.34
C SER A 86 -6.57 4.67 14.50
N SER A 87 -6.74 3.72 15.42
CA SER A 87 -5.72 2.71 15.72
C SER A 87 -5.62 1.64 14.64
N LEU A 88 -6.72 1.38 13.92
CA LEU A 88 -6.71 0.45 12.79
C LEU A 88 -6.05 1.09 11.56
N PHE A 89 -6.26 2.39 11.34
CA PHE A 89 -5.74 3.08 10.16
C PHE A 89 -4.26 3.48 10.32
N TRP A 90 -3.90 4.03 11.49
CA TRP A 90 -2.57 4.58 11.75
C TRP A 90 -1.73 3.67 12.65
N PRO A 91 -0.42 3.50 12.36
CA PRO A 91 0.38 4.20 11.35
C PRO A 91 0.48 3.46 9.99
N HIS A 92 -0.24 2.36 9.78
CA HIS A 92 -0.15 1.56 8.54
C HIS A 92 -0.36 2.39 7.27
N ALA A 93 -1.35 3.28 7.27
CA ALA A 93 -1.63 4.17 6.15
C ALA A 93 -0.46 5.12 5.82
N SER A 94 0.39 5.46 6.79
CA SER A 94 1.57 6.32 6.57
C SER A 94 2.59 5.64 5.67
N ALA A 95 2.73 4.32 5.78
CA ALA A 95 3.68 3.56 4.99
C ALA A 95 3.20 3.40 3.53
N LEU A 96 1.88 3.21 3.31
CA LEU A 96 1.31 3.33 1.96
C LEU A 96 1.50 4.75 1.41
N GLY A 97 1.29 5.78 2.24
CA GLY A 97 1.52 7.17 1.88
C GLY A 97 2.93 7.41 1.36
N GLU A 98 3.95 6.85 2.01
CA GLU A 98 5.33 6.94 1.50
C GLU A 98 5.54 6.18 0.18
N LEU A 99 4.97 4.98 0.07
CA LEU A 99 5.09 4.14 -1.12
C LEU A 99 4.60 4.88 -2.37
N VAL A 100 3.42 5.52 -2.29
CA VAL A 100 2.86 6.27 -3.44
C VAL A 100 3.46 7.67 -3.60
N TRP A 101 4.10 8.23 -2.58
CA TRP A 101 4.72 9.56 -2.64
C TRP A 101 6.15 9.53 -3.18
N SER A 102 6.97 8.58 -2.73
CA SER A 102 8.41 8.56 -3.03
C SER A 102 8.98 7.17 -3.30
N SER A 103 8.13 6.17 -3.52
CA SER A 103 8.52 4.76 -3.72
C SER A 103 9.14 4.10 -2.48
N ASN A 104 9.20 2.77 -2.48
CA ASN A 104 9.90 1.95 -1.48
C ASN A 104 11.33 1.59 -1.89
N ARG A 105 11.90 2.29 -2.88
CA ARG A 105 13.25 2.04 -3.37
C ARG A 105 14.23 3.16 -3.01
N ASP A 106 15.50 2.80 -2.82
CA ASP A 106 16.60 3.75 -2.66
C ASP A 106 17.11 4.29 -4.01
N ALA A 107 18.10 5.18 -3.98
CA ALA A 107 18.71 5.75 -5.18
C ALA A 107 19.40 4.70 -6.09
N GLN A 108 19.67 3.50 -5.57
CA GLN A 108 20.23 2.36 -6.28
C GLN A 108 19.15 1.38 -6.75
N GLY A 109 17.87 1.69 -6.55
CA GLY A 109 16.73 0.85 -6.93
C GLY A 109 16.47 -0.34 -6.00
N ARG A 110 17.14 -0.44 -4.85
CA ARG A 110 16.94 -1.53 -3.88
C ARG A 110 15.80 -1.21 -2.92
N LYS A 111 15.08 -2.22 -2.45
CA LYS A 111 14.03 -2.02 -1.44
C LYS A 111 14.65 -1.45 -0.16
N ARG A 112 14.00 -0.45 0.43
CA ARG A 112 14.49 0.28 1.61
C ARG A 112 13.62 0.10 2.85
N THR A 113 12.93 -1.03 2.96
CA THR A 113 12.02 -1.32 4.09
C THR A 113 12.73 -1.26 5.44
N THR A 114 13.98 -1.74 5.55
CA THR A 114 14.74 -1.61 6.81
C THR A 114 14.97 -0.15 7.23
N GLN A 115 15.11 0.76 6.25
CA GLN A 115 15.25 2.20 6.51
C GLN A 115 13.91 2.86 6.87
N LEU A 116 12.79 2.29 6.39
CA LEU A 116 11.44 2.72 6.75
C LEU A 116 11.15 2.47 8.23
N THR A 117 11.67 1.40 8.83
CA THR A 117 11.42 1.02 10.23
C THR A 117 11.54 2.21 11.19
N GLN A 118 12.74 2.81 11.34
CA GLN A 118 12.93 3.89 12.31
C GLN A 118 12.11 5.16 11.97
N ARG A 119 11.92 5.45 10.68
CA ARG A 119 11.13 6.59 10.25
C ARG A 119 9.65 6.42 10.57
N LEU A 120 9.09 5.24 10.33
CA LEU A 120 7.70 4.92 10.64
C LEU A 120 7.47 4.90 12.15
N LEU A 121 8.41 4.36 12.93
CA LEU A 121 8.34 4.37 14.40
C LEU A 121 8.41 5.80 14.97
N ASN A 122 9.27 6.65 14.44
CA ASN A 122 9.28 8.07 14.80
C ASN A 122 7.99 8.79 14.38
N PHE A 123 7.48 8.50 13.18
CA PHE A 123 6.24 9.10 12.68
C PHE A 123 5.02 8.68 13.51
N TYR A 124 4.99 7.44 14.00
CA TYR A 124 4.00 6.98 14.97
C TYR A 124 3.98 7.85 16.23
N GLU A 125 5.13 8.11 16.86
CA GLU A 125 5.20 8.99 18.05
C GLU A 125 4.76 10.41 17.72
N TYR A 126 5.09 10.90 16.51
CA TYR A 126 4.62 12.20 16.02
C TYR A 126 3.10 12.25 15.87
N LEU A 127 2.47 11.21 15.31
CA LEU A 127 1.01 11.11 15.21
C LEU A 127 0.35 11.17 16.59
N VAL A 128 0.87 10.39 17.55
CA VAL A 128 0.37 10.39 18.94
C VAL A 128 0.54 11.78 19.58
N ALA A 129 1.68 12.44 19.39
CA ALA A 129 1.92 13.80 19.88
C ALA A 129 0.95 14.84 19.27
N ASN A 130 0.40 14.58 18.09
CA ASN A 130 -0.60 15.42 17.42
C ASN A 130 -2.06 15.00 17.73
N GLY A 131 -2.27 14.10 18.69
CA GLY A 131 -3.61 13.66 19.12
C GLY A 131 -4.23 12.57 18.25
N VAL A 132 -3.47 11.96 17.33
CA VAL A 132 -3.93 10.81 16.55
C VAL A 132 -3.67 9.53 17.34
N MET A 133 -4.73 8.77 17.64
CA MET A 133 -4.64 7.50 18.36
C MET A 133 -4.14 6.38 17.44
N ALA A 134 -2.85 6.39 17.09
CA ALA A 134 -2.21 5.36 16.30
C ALA A 134 -1.90 4.10 17.14
N THR A 135 -1.82 2.92 16.50
CA THR A 135 -1.39 1.69 17.18
C THR A 135 0.13 1.61 17.31
N ALA A 136 0.62 1.13 18.45
CA ALA A 136 2.04 0.81 18.61
C ALA A 136 2.41 -0.39 17.72
N LEU A 137 3.52 -0.27 16.97
CA LEU A 137 4.00 -1.33 16.07
C LEU A 137 4.96 -2.31 16.77
N VAL A 138 5.80 -1.80 17.67
CA VAL A 138 6.86 -2.55 18.35
C VAL A 138 7.05 -2.04 19.77
N LEU A 139 7.86 -2.74 20.56
CA LEU A 139 8.30 -2.27 21.86
C LEU A 139 9.11 -0.97 21.71
N LYS A 140 8.92 -0.03 22.64
CA LYS A 140 9.65 1.26 22.65
C LYS A 140 11.17 1.11 22.66
N TYR A 141 11.67 -0.02 23.17
CA TYR A 141 13.10 -0.34 23.12
C TYR A 141 13.63 -0.36 21.68
N CYS A 142 12.87 -0.88 20.70
CA CYS A 142 13.27 -0.95 19.30
C CYS A 142 13.49 0.44 18.70
N LEU A 143 12.67 1.42 19.10
CA LEU A 143 12.85 2.81 18.69
C LEU A 143 14.15 3.40 19.26
N GLN A 144 14.50 3.06 20.50
CA GLN A 144 15.71 3.55 21.18
C GLN A 144 17.00 2.85 20.73
N HIS A 145 16.88 1.62 20.23
CA HIS A 145 18.00 0.79 19.77
C HIS A 145 17.75 0.35 18.32
N PRO A 146 18.07 1.20 17.33
CA PRO A 146 17.86 0.90 15.92
C PRO A 146 18.47 -0.45 15.54
N HIS A 147 17.74 -1.24 14.75
CA HIS A 147 18.16 -2.54 14.23
C HIS A 147 18.40 -3.65 15.28
N ALA A 148 18.10 -3.40 16.56
CA ALA A 148 18.30 -4.41 17.63
C ALA A 148 17.32 -5.59 17.57
N TYR A 149 16.22 -5.45 16.83
CA TYR A 149 15.16 -6.45 16.69
C TYR A 149 14.89 -6.83 15.22
N ASP A 150 15.80 -6.48 14.32
CA ASP A 150 15.71 -6.96 12.95
C ASP A 150 15.86 -8.48 12.96
N LEU A 151 14.97 -9.19 12.25
CA LEU A 151 15.04 -10.65 12.15
C LEU A 151 16.35 -11.10 11.48
N ASP A 152 16.78 -10.33 10.47
CA ASP A 152 18.06 -10.51 9.79
C ASP A 152 18.93 -9.26 10.00
N TYR A 153 20.15 -9.46 10.48
CA TYR A 153 21.14 -8.39 10.64
C TYR A 153 21.67 -7.89 9.30
N ASN A 154 21.52 -8.68 8.24
CA ASN A 154 21.81 -8.26 6.88
C ASN A 154 20.77 -7.22 6.42
N GLN A 155 21.20 -5.96 6.41
CA GLN A 155 20.36 -4.81 6.05
C GLN A 155 19.91 -4.79 4.58
N THR A 156 20.38 -5.72 3.75
CA THR A 156 19.93 -5.92 2.37
C THR A 156 19.20 -7.24 2.16
N ALA A 157 18.73 -7.89 3.22
CA ALA A 157 18.00 -9.16 3.15
C ALA A 157 16.65 -9.04 2.41
N ILE A 158 16.05 -7.86 2.42
CA ILE A 158 14.77 -7.58 1.76
C ILE A 158 15.04 -7.21 0.30
N VAL A 159 14.61 -8.07 -0.62
CA VAL A 159 14.83 -7.98 -2.08
C VAL A 159 13.55 -7.63 -2.82
#